data_AF-A0A671WEQ5-F1
#
_entry.id   AF-A0A671WEQ5-F1
#
_cell.length_a   1.000
_cell.length_b   1.000
_cell.length_c   1.000
_cell.angle_alpha   90.00
_cell.angle_beta   90.00
_cell.angle_gamma   90.00
#
_symmetry.space_group_name_H-M   'P 1'
#
loop_
_entity.id
_entity.type
_entity.pdbx_description
1 polymer ?
#
loop_
_entity_poly.entity_id
_entity_poly.type
_entity_poly.pdbx_seq_one_letter_code
_entity_poly.pdbx_strand_id
1 'polypeptide(L)'
;YGIKVSSYPFFSQEFLIQNHADIVFSLVIFILIGLMFEATAKTAILFIQPQYNVTTLSAEGEVTFYHYGWKDSATILFYFFIAIILHAVVQEYLLDKVNRRLHLSKSKNTKFNESGQLCVFHLVSSVWSFYILITEGYLLHPSSLWENYPHVHLRFQVKFFYLTQLAYWLHALPELYFQKVRKEEISRQLQYICLYLLHIAAAYLLNMSRVGLVLLFLQYVSELGFHIARLFYFTDENHQKMFDMWAVSFVFTRMATLTLMFLAVGFGLARAENQGLDLEMGNFNTVLIRMTVLLLVCLTQSWLLWKFIRFQLRRWREFRHEQAVRKKAATKQALRPLKRDSRESENGASPRTKKLKSP
;
A
#
# COMPACT_ATOMS: atom_id res chain seq x y z
N TYR A 1 -10.13 16.94 -37.78
CA TYR A 1 -10.04 15.54 -37.34
C TYR A 1 -10.95 15.33 -36.14
N GLY A 2 -12.17 14.85 -36.39
CA GLY A 2 -13.14 14.60 -35.32
C GLY A 2 -12.66 13.47 -34.43
N ILE A 3 -12.56 13.74 -33.13
CA ILE A 3 -12.38 12.71 -32.11
C ILE A 3 -13.65 11.88 -32.14
N LYS A 4 -13.60 10.70 -32.76
CA LYS A 4 -14.65 9.69 -32.62
C LYS A 4 -14.67 9.28 -31.15
N VAL A 5 -15.55 9.88 -30.36
CA VAL A 5 -15.89 9.35 -29.04
C VAL A 5 -16.52 8.00 -29.32
N SER A 6 -15.78 6.92 -29.04
CA SER A 6 -16.28 5.56 -29.18
C SER A 6 -17.40 5.38 -28.15
N SER A 7 -18.64 5.60 -28.56
CA SER A 7 -19.82 5.29 -27.76
C SER A 7 -19.91 3.77 -27.63
N TYR A 8 -19.50 3.23 -26.49
CA TYR A 8 -19.71 1.82 -26.19
C TYR A 8 -21.20 1.54 -25.99
N PRO A 9 -21.72 0.39 -26.42
CA PRO A 9 -23.10 0.00 -26.12
C PRO A 9 -23.34 0.04 -24.60
N PHE A 10 -24.49 0.57 -24.19
CA PHE A 10 -24.95 0.50 -22.80
C PHE A 10 -24.91 -0.96 -22.32
N PHE A 11 -24.40 -1.18 -21.11
CA PHE A 11 -24.14 -2.49 -20.50
C PHE A 11 -23.01 -3.35 -21.11
N SER A 12 -22.25 -2.85 -22.08
CA SER A 12 -21.02 -3.53 -22.48
C SER A 12 -19.99 -3.54 -21.35
N GLN A 13 -19.10 -4.53 -21.35
CA GLN A 13 -18.00 -4.62 -20.39
C GLN A 13 -17.14 -3.33 -20.39
N GLU A 14 -16.88 -2.76 -21.57
CA GLU A 14 -16.10 -1.54 -21.71
C GLU A 14 -16.85 -0.31 -21.15
N PHE A 15 -18.17 -0.24 -21.32
CA PHE A 15 -18.99 0.81 -20.71
C PHE A 15 -18.92 0.76 -19.19
N LEU A 16 -19.07 -0.44 -18.59
CA LEU A 16 -19.00 -0.62 -17.14
C LEU A 16 -17.63 -0.23 -16.59
N ILE A 17 -16.54 -0.66 -17.25
CA ILE A 17 -15.18 -0.33 -16.82
C ILE A 17 -14.93 1.19 -16.91
N GLN A 18 -15.41 1.87 -17.95
CA GLN A 18 -15.18 3.30 -18.10
C GLN A 18 -15.99 4.16 -17.13
N ASN A 19 -17.22 3.75 -16.80
CA ASN A 19 -18.15 4.54 -15.99
C ASN A 19 -18.31 3.98 -14.57
N HIS A 20 -17.45 3.05 -14.12
CA HIS A 20 -17.60 2.37 -12.83
C HIS A 20 -17.68 3.36 -11.66
N ALA A 21 -16.85 4.41 -11.67
CA ALA A 21 -16.85 5.44 -10.64
C ALA A 21 -18.19 6.18 -10.57
N ASP A 22 -18.75 6.58 -11.70
CA ASP A 22 -20.04 7.31 -11.78
C ASP A 22 -21.24 6.41 -11.40
N ILE A 23 -21.20 5.14 -11.82
CA ILE A 23 -22.22 4.15 -11.44
C ILE A 23 -22.21 3.94 -9.92
N VAL A 24 -21.02 3.72 -9.35
CA VAL A 24 -20.87 3.52 -7.90
C VAL A 24 -21.19 4.80 -7.13
N PHE A 25 -20.82 5.97 -7.64
CA PHE A 25 -21.21 7.26 -7.08
C PHE A 25 -22.73 7.42 -7.02
N SER A 26 -23.43 7.04 -8.09
CA SER A 26 -24.90 7.06 -8.13
C SER A 26 -25.52 6.16 -7.05
N LEU A 27 -24.93 4.99 -6.78
CA LEU A 27 -25.36 4.10 -5.68
C LEU A 27 -25.14 4.73 -4.30
N VAL A 28 -23.99 5.39 -4.10
CA VAL A 28 -23.70 6.12 -2.85
C VAL A 28 -24.70 7.25 -2.64
N ILE A 29 -24.96 8.07 -3.67
CA ILE A 29 -25.95 9.15 -3.61
C ILE A 29 -27.34 8.61 -3.31
N PHE A 30 -27.73 7.48 -3.91
CA PHE A 30 -29.00 6.83 -3.60
C PHE A 30 -29.14 6.46 -2.11
N ILE A 31 -28.08 5.89 -1.51
CA ILE A 31 -28.05 5.58 -0.07
C ILE A 31 -28.14 6.87 0.76
N LEU A 32 -27.43 7.93 0.37
CA LEU A 32 -27.45 9.23 1.06
C LEU A 32 -28.83 9.91 0.98
N ILE A 33 -29.50 9.85 -0.18
CA ILE A 33 -30.89 10.33 -0.32
C ILE A 33 -31.83 9.53 0.60
N GLY A 34 -31.55 8.24 0.82
CA GLY A 34 -32.27 7.42 1.79
C GLY A 34 -32.25 7.98 3.22
N LEU A 35 -31.30 8.83 3.60
CA LEU A 35 -31.31 9.53 4.89
C LEU A 35 -32.36 10.64 4.98
N MET A 36 -32.81 11.19 3.84
CA MET A 36 -33.74 12.32 3.80
C MET A 36 -35.18 11.94 4.15
N PHE A 37 -35.53 10.65 4.07
CA PHE A 37 -36.87 10.15 4.36
C PHE A 37 -36.86 9.29 5.61
N GLU A 38 -37.78 9.55 6.54
CA GLU A 38 -37.89 8.83 7.81
C GLU A 38 -38.03 7.31 7.64
N ALA A 39 -38.78 6.87 6.62
CA ALA A 39 -39.01 5.46 6.33
C ALA A 39 -37.73 4.70 5.91
N THR A 40 -36.80 5.36 5.21
CA THR A 40 -35.57 4.77 4.68
C THR A 40 -34.33 5.08 5.53
N ALA A 41 -34.40 6.08 6.40
CA ALA A 41 -33.26 6.57 7.17
C ALA A 41 -32.62 5.48 8.05
N LYS A 42 -33.44 4.65 8.70
CA LYS A 42 -32.94 3.52 9.53
C LYS A 42 -32.09 2.53 8.71
N THR A 43 -32.50 2.27 7.47
CA THR A 43 -31.76 1.39 6.56
C THR A 43 -30.50 2.07 6.05
N ALA A 44 -30.55 3.35 5.69
CA ALA A 44 -29.37 4.09 5.22
C ALA A 44 -28.30 4.24 6.32
N ILE A 45 -28.70 4.46 7.58
CA ILE A 45 -27.77 4.59 8.72
C ILE A 45 -26.95 3.31 8.94
N LEU A 46 -27.53 2.12 8.66
CA LEU A 46 -26.83 0.83 8.74
C LEU A 46 -25.55 0.80 7.87
N PHE A 47 -25.59 1.47 6.72
CA PHE A 47 -24.48 1.56 5.77
C PHE A 47 -23.45 2.63 6.17
N ILE A 48 -23.88 3.72 6.79
CA ILE A 48 -23.03 4.92 6.92
C ILE A 48 -22.24 4.93 8.23
N GLN A 49 -22.87 4.54 9.35
CA GLN A 49 -22.27 4.68 10.67
C GLN A 49 -21.75 3.33 11.21
N PRO A 50 -20.72 3.32 12.08
CA PRO A 50 -20.35 2.14 12.85
C PRO A 50 -21.52 1.62 13.69
N GLN A 51 -21.75 0.31 13.65
CA GLN A 51 -22.90 -0.34 14.29
C GLN A 51 -22.59 -0.76 15.73
N TYR A 52 -23.60 -1.23 16.48
CA TYR A 52 -23.41 -1.74 17.86
C TYR A 52 -22.86 -0.70 18.84
N ASN A 53 -23.44 0.50 18.82
CA ASN A 53 -23.16 1.54 19.81
C ASN A 53 -23.60 1.08 21.22
N VAL A 54 -22.69 1.13 22.16
CA VAL A 54 -22.89 0.95 23.60
C VAL A 54 -22.39 2.21 24.29
N THR A 55 -23.24 3.23 24.31
CA THR A 55 -23.01 4.44 25.07
C THR A 55 -23.20 4.15 26.55
N THR A 56 -22.21 4.52 27.37
CA THR A 56 -22.34 4.53 28.83
C THR A 56 -22.34 5.97 29.36
N LEU A 57 -23.23 6.25 30.31
CA LEU A 57 -23.27 7.51 31.05
C LEU A 57 -22.29 7.40 32.23
N SER A 58 -21.24 8.22 32.22
CA SER A 58 -20.29 8.34 33.33
C SER A 58 -20.47 9.69 34.05
N ALA A 59 -19.94 9.80 35.27
CA ALA A 59 -19.93 11.06 36.03
C ALA A 59 -19.16 12.19 35.33
N GLU A 60 -18.25 11.85 34.41
CA GLU A 60 -17.46 12.79 33.59
C GLU A 60 -18.09 13.08 32.21
N GLY A 61 -19.25 12.49 31.91
CA GLY A 61 -19.97 12.68 30.66
C GLY A 61 -20.34 11.38 29.94
N GLU A 62 -20.92 11.54 28.76
CA GLU A 62 -21.30 10.43 27.88
C GLU A 62 -20.07 9.86 27.16
N VAL A 63 -19.78 8.56 27.35
CA VAL A 63 -18.69 7.87 26.64
C VAL A 63 -19.28 6.81 25.72
N THR A 64 -18.98 6.93 24.43
CA THR A 64 -19.51 6.04 23.39
C THR A 64 -18.50 4.95 23.02
N PHE A 65 -18.89 3.69 23.22
CA PHE A 65 -18.14 2.52 22.77
C PHE A 65 -18.90 1.73 21.72
N TYR A 66 -18.21 0.82 21.04
CA TYR A 66 -18.77 -0.02 20.00
C TYR A 66 -18.24 -1.45 20.11
N HIS A 67 -19.11 -2.42 19.87
CA HIS A 67 -18.72 -3.81 19.67
C HIS A 67 -18.60 -4.14 18.18
N TYR A 68 -17.89 -5.22 17.82
CA TYR A 68 -17.99 -5.74 16.45
C TYR A 68 -19.29 -6.52 16.25
N GLY A 69 -19.74 -6.66 15.01
CA GLY A 69 -20.77 -7.63 14.66
C GLY A 69 -21.12 -7.65 13.19
N TRP A 70 -22.00 -8.58 12.79
CA TRP A 70 -22.29 -8.87 11.38
C TRP A 70 -22.81 -7.65 10.59
N LYS A 71 -23.53 -6.73 11.24
CA LYS A 71 -24.04 -5.49 10.63
C LYS A 71 -22.93 -4.57 10.13
N ASP A 72 -21.72 -4.71 10.65
CA ASP A 72 -20.54 -3.99 10.15
C ASP A 72 -20.25 -4.32 8.69
N SER A 73 -20.70 -5.47 8.18
CA SER A 73 -20.57 -5.84 6.76
C SER A 73 -21.27 -4.83 5.84
N ALA A 74 -22.43 -4.28 6.25
CA ALA A 74 -23.12 -3.25 5.49
C ALA A 74 -22.32 -1.94 5.48
N THR A 75 -21.72 -1.59 6.62
CA THR A 75 -20.83 -0.43 6.72
C THR A 75 -19.58 -0.61 5.84
N ILE A 76 -18.94 -1.77 5.90
CA ILE A 76 -17.79 -2.10 5.06
C ILE A 76 -18.16 -2.01 3.57
N LEU A 77 -19.35 -2.51 3.17
CA LEU A 77 -19.82 -2.42 1.79
C LEU A 77 -20.01 -0.98 1.32
N PHE A 78 -20.54 -0.10 2.18
CA PHE A 78 -20.68 1.32 1.86
C PHE A 78 -19.33 1.99 1.65
N TYR A 79 -18.39 1.81 2.59
CA TYR A 79 -17.05 2.39 2.46
C TYR A 79 -16.22 1.73 1.35
N PHE A 80 -16.57 0.52 0.92
CA PHE A 80 -16.01 -0.12 -0.26
C PHE A 80 -16.40 0.65 -1.53
N PHE A 81 -17.66 1.11 -1.64
CA PHE A 81 -18.09 1.98 -2.73
C PHE A 81 -17.38 3.34 -2.69
N ILE A 82 -17.25 3.93 -1.48
CA ILE A 82 -16.46 5.16 -1.30
C ILE A 82 -15.01 4.95 -1.75
N ALA A 83 -14.39 3.81 -1.42
CA ALA A 83 -13.02 3.51 -1.81
C ALA A 83 -12.86 3.40 -3.34
N ILE A 84 -13.84 2.84 -4.07
CA ILE A 84 -13.83 2.82 -5.54
C ILE A 84 -13.85 4.25 -6.10
N ILE A 85 -14.72 5.12 -5.56
CA ILE A 85 -14.81 6.52 -6.00
C ILE A 85 -13.51 7.26 -5.72
N LEU A 86 -12.96 7.11 -4.50
CA LEU A 86 -11.69 7.73 -4.13
C LEU A 86 -10.53 7.24 -5.00
N HIS A 87 -10.49 5.96 -5.35
CA HIS A 87 -9.51 5.40 -6.26
C HIS A 87 -9.53 6.13 -7.61
N ALA A 88 -10.73 6.24 -8.20
CA ALA A 88 -10.92 6.92 -9.48
C ALA A 88 -10.53 8.41 -9.40
N VAL A 89 -10.92 9.10 -8.33
CA VAL A 89 -10.54 10.51 -8.10
C VAL A 89 -9.02 10.67 -7.99
N VAL A 90 -8.34 9.83 -7.22
CA VAL A 90 -6.87 9.86 -7.11
C VAL A 90 -6.23 9.55 -8.48
N GLN A 91 -6.78 8.61 -9.23
CA GLN A 91 -6.28 8.27 -10.57
C GLN A 91 -6.36 9.47 -11.51
N GLU A 92 -7.54 10.06 -11.66
CA GLU A 92 -7.81 11.13 -12.61
C GLU A 92 -7.14 12.46 -12.22
N TYR A 93 -7.30 12.87 -10.96
CA TYR A 93 -6.93 14.21 -10.50
C TYR A 93 -5.49 14.32 -10.02
N LEU A 94 -4.86 13.22 -9.63
CA LEU A 94 -3.46 13.22 -9.17
C LEU A 94 -2.56 12.47 -10.16
N LEU A 95 -2.76 11.16 -10.33
CA LEU A 95 -1.79 10.31 -11.02
C LEU A 95 -1.72 10.59 -12.51
N ASP A 96 -2.86 10.71 -13.18
CA ASP A 96 -2.89 11.00 -14.62
C ASP A 96 -2.35 12.39 -14.94
N LYS A 97 -2.53 13.38 -14.04
CA LYS A 97 -1.89 14.69 -14.19
C LYS A 97 -0.37 14.61 -14.12
N VAL A 98 0.17 13.78 -13.22
CA VAL A 98 1.62 13.58 -13.09
C VAL A 98 2.17 12.79 -14.28
N ASN A 99 1.48 11.71 -14.69
CA ASN A 99 1.89 10.89 -15.84
C ASN A 99 1.96 11.67 -17.14
N ARG A 100 1.02 12.59 -17.37
CA ARG A 100 1.04 13.49 -18.54
C ARG A 100 2.29 14.37 -18.60
N ARG A 101 2.94 14.63 -17.45
CA ARG A 101 4.19 15.41 -17.36
C ARG A 101 5.45 14.56 -17.46
N LEU A 102 5.42 13.33 -16.94
CA LEU A 102 6.60 12.47 -16.84
C LEU A 102 6.90 11.65 -18.10
N HIS A 103 5.98 11.57 -19.07
CA HIS A 103 6.15 10.84 -20.34
C HIS A 103 6.74 9.42 -20.19
N LEU A 104 6.29 8.70 -19.16
CA LEU A 104 6.78 7.35 -18.85
C LEU A 104 6.36 6.32 -19.91
N SER A 105 7.18 5.29 -20.12
CA SER A 105 6.81 4.14 -20.95
C SER A 105 5.58 3.43 -20.38
N LYS A 106 4.80 2.74 -21.23
CA LYS A 106 3.56 2.05 -20.81
C LYS A 106 3.76 1.15 -19.58
N SER A 107 4.85 0.38 -19.54
CA SER A 107 5.15 -0.51 -18.40
C SER A 107 5.57 0.25 -17.14
N LYS A 108 6.35 1.34 -17.27
CA LYS A 108 6.70 2.20 -16.11
C LYS A 108 5.45 2.92 -15.59
N ASN A 109 4.58 3.40 -16.46
CA ASN A 109 3.35 4.10 -16.12
C ASN A 109 2.37 3.22 -15.31
N THR A 110 2.10 1.97 -15.73
CA THR A 110 1.27 1.05 -14.93
C THR A 110 1.80 0.84 -13.51
N LYS A 111 3.13 0.68 -13.37
CA LYS A 111 3.78 0.52 -12.07
C LYS A 111 3.79 1.81 -11.25
N PHE A 112 3.87 2.96 -11.92
CA PHE A 112 3.77 4.27 -11.29
C PHE A 112 2.37 4.46 -10.72
N ASN A 113 1.32 4.12 -11.46
CA ASN A 113 -0.08 4.20 -10.99
C ASN A 113 -0.34 3.29 -9.79
N GLU A 114 0.05 2.01 -9.87
CA GLU A 114 -0.06 1.07 -8.73
C GLU A 114 0.64 1.65 -7.49
N SER A 115 1.87 2.16 -7.66
CA SER A 115 2.63 2.74 -6.56
C SER A 115 2.05 4.06 -6.05
N GLY A 116 1.45 4.86 -6.93
CA GLY A 116 0.83 6.14 -6.61
C GLY A 116 -0.42 5.96 -5.76
N GLN A 117 -1.31 5.05 -6.16
CA GLN A 117 -2.51 4.70 -5.40
C GLN A 117 -2.14 4.20 -4.00
N LEU A 118 -1.22 3.23 -3.92
CA LEU A 118 -0.77 2.70 -2.63
C LEU A 118 -0.03 3.74 -1.79
N CYS A 119 0.72 4.67 -2.39
CA CYS A 119 1.36 5.76 -1.67
C CYS A 119 0.32 6.67 -0.98
N VAL A 120 -0.74 7.07 -1.70
CA VAL A 120 -1.80 7.92 -1.14
C VAL A 120 -2.52 7.19 0.00
N PHE A 121 -2.90 5.93 -0.23
CA PHE A 121 -3.56 5.13 0.81
C PHE A 121 -2.70 4.94 2.05
N HIS A 122 -1.44 4.49 1.88
CA HIS A 122 -0.57 4.27 3.02
C HIS A 122 -0.21 5.56 3.76
N LEU A 123 -0.13 6.71 3.07
CA LEU A 123 0.04 8.00 3.72
C LEU A 123 -1.14 8.32 4.63
N VAL A 124 -2.36 8.31 4.09
CA VAL A 124 -3.58 8.62 4.84
C VAL A 124 -3.78 7.64 6.00
N SER A 125 -3.64 6.34 5.75
CA SER A 125 -3.81 5.32 6.79
C SER A 125 -2.70 5.35 7.85
N SER A 126 -1.47 5.72 7.50
CA SER A 126 -0.38 5.87 8.49
C SER A 126 -0.64 7.09 9.39
N VAL A 127 -1.04 8.23 8.82
CA VAL A 127 -1.37 9.43 9.60
C VAL A 127 -2.57 9.17 10.52
N TRP A 128 -3.61 8.52 9.99
CA TRP A 128 -4.81 8.21 10.78
C TRP A 128 -4.52 7.20 11.90
N SER A 129 -3.83 6.10 11.60
CA SER A 129 -3.45 5.13 12.65
C SER A 129 -2.53 5.76 13.69
N PHE A 130 -1.56 6.59 13.30
CA PHE A 130 -0.72 7.34 14.23
C PHE A 130 -1.52 8.26 15.15
N TYR A 131 -2.50 8.98 14.61
CA TYR A 131 -3.41 9.81 15.39
C TYR A 131 -4.19 8.99 16.44
N ILE A 132 -4.73 7.83 16.05
CA ILE A 132 -5.41 6.92 17.00
C ILE A 132 -4.43 6.43 18.06
N LEU A 133 -3.22 6.03 17.67
CA LEU A 133 -2.20 5.52 18.59
C LEU A 133 -1.80 6.53 19.67
N ILE A 134 -1.71 7.82 19.31
CA ILE A 134 -1.44 8.90 20.27
C ILE A 134 -2.65 9.15 21.17
N THR A 135 -3.84 9.29 20.58
CA THR A 135 -5.05 9.65 21.34
C THR A 135 -5.52 8.55 22.28
N GLU A 136 -5.27 7.28 21.94
CA GLU A 136 -5.54 6.13 22.81
C GLU A 136 -4.38 5.75 23.74
N GLY A 137 -3.21 6.39 23.58
CA GLY A 137 -2.05 6.14 24.44
C GLY A 137 -1.37 4.77 24.26
N TYR A 138 -1.63 4.04 23.17
CA TYR A 138 -1.12 2.66 22.97
C TYR A 138 0.41 2.57 22.83
N LEU A 139 1.09 3.67 22.53
CA LEU A 139 2.56 3.71 22.36
C LEU A 139 3.32 3.97 23.67
N LEU A 140 2.65 4.46 24.71
CA LEU A 140 3.31 4.91 25.94
C LEU A 140 3.67 3.73 26.87
N HIS A 141 2.84 2.69 26.89
CA HIS A 141 3.02 1.51 27.72
C HIS A 141 2.91 0.25 26.87
N PRO A 142 4.01 -0.48 26.60
CA PRO A 142 3.96 -1.69 25.78
C PRO A 142 2.97 -2.75 26.28
N SER A 143 2.74 -2.83 27.59
CA SER A 143 1.79 -3.77 28.19
C SER A 143 0.33 -3.48 27.88
N SER A 144 0.00 -2.22 27.55
CA SER A 144 -1.35 -1.81 27.13
C SER A 144 -1.86 -2.58 25.91
N LEU A 145 -0.94 -3.17 25.13
CA LEU A 145 -1.25 -3.98 23.95
C LEU A 145 -1.97 -5.29 24.29
N TRP A 146 -1.77 -5.86 25.48
CA TRP A 146 -2.40 -7.12 25.90
C TRP A 146 -3.17 -7.01 27.23
N GLU A 147 -2.89 -5.98 28.03
CA GLU A 147 -3.66 -5.69 29.24
C GLU A 147 -5.12 -5.43 28.91
N ASN A 148 -6.01 -5.91 29.79
CA ASN A 148 -7.46 -5.82 29.64
C ASN A 148 -7.99 -6.43 28.33
N TYR A 149 -7.24 -7.36 27.72
CA TYR A 149 -7.80 -8.24 26.69
C TYR A 149 -8.91 -9.10 27.30
N PRO A 150 -10.04 -9.35 26.62
CA PRO A 150 -10.37 -8.93 25.25
C PRO A 150 -10.76 -7.46 25.12
N HIS A 151 -10.30 -6.80 24.05
CA HIS A 151 -10.61 -5.39 23.76
C HIS A 151 -11.95 -5.21 23.06
N VAL A 152 -13.02 -5.67 23.70
CA VAL A 152 -14.39 -5.76 23.14
C VAL A 152 -15.04 -4.38 22.96
N HIS A 153 -14.63 -3.39 23.75
CA HIS A 153 -15.12 -2.01 23.71
C HIS A 153 -14.19 -1.16 22.85
N LEU A 154 -14.62 -0.83 21.64
CA LEU A 154 -13.87 -0.01 20.70
C LEU A 154 -14.41 1.42 20.72
N ARG A 155 -13.53 2.42 20.81
CA ARG A 155 -13.95 3.79 20.50
C ARG A 155 -14.26 3.92 19.02
N PHE A 156 -15.10 4.91 18.69
CA PHE A 156 -15.50 5.22 17.32
C PHE A 156 -14.33 5.18 16.33
N GLN A 157 -13.25 5.91 16.62
CA GLN A 157 -12.11 6.03 15.70
C GLN A 157 -11.39 4.70 15.44
N VAL A 158 -11.26 3.85 16.45
CA VAL A 158 -10.61 2.54 16.31
C VAL A 158 -11.49 1.65 15.44
N LYS A 159 -12.78 1.54 15.77
CA LYS A 159 -13.71 0.72 15.00
C LYS A 159 -13.78 1.20 13.55
N PHE A 160 -14.00 2.50 13.37
CA PHE A 160 -14.15 3.10 12.04
C PHE A 160 -12.90 2.93 11.18
N PHE A 161 -11.70 3.02 11.78
CA PHE A 161 -10.45 2.71 11.10
C PHE A 161 -10.44 1.28 10.55
N TYR A 162 -10.74 0.27 11.39
CA TYR A 162 -10.77 -1.14 10.98
C TYR A 162 -11.75 -1.41 9.83
N LEU A 163 -12.98 -0.90 9.95
CA LEU A 163 -14.00 -1.06 8.90
C LEU A 163 -13.55 -0.43 7.58
N THR A 164 -12.94 0.75 7.64
CA THR A 164 -12.43 1.44 6.45
C THR A 164 -11.23 0.72 5.84
N GLN A 165 -10.33 0.15 6.66
CA GLN A 165 -9.20 -0.64 6.14
C GLN A 165 -9.71 -1.90 5.43
N LEU A 166 -10.68 -2.62 6.00
CA LEU A 166 -11.30 -3.78 5.34
C LEU A 166 -11.99 -3.38 4.03
N ALA A 167 -12.76 -2.29 4.04
CA ALA A 167 -13.41 -1.76 2.86
C ALA A 167 -12.42 -1.42 1.74
N TYR A 168 -11.30 -0.78 2.06
CA TYR A 168 -10.24 -0.50 1.11
C TYR A 168 -9.63 -1.78 0.54
N TRP A 169 -9.23 -2.75 1.36
CA TRP A 169 -8.62 -3.95 0.80
C TRP A 169 -9.61 -4.81 0.01
N LEU A 170 -10.91 -4.74 0.30
CA LEU A 170 -11.94 -5.33 -0.54
C LEU A 170 -12.10 -4.60 -1.88
N HIS A 171 -12.02 -3.26 -1.89
CA HIS A 171 -12.13 -2.46 -3.14
C HIS A 171 -11.05 -2.83 -4.15
N ALA A 172 -9.89 -3.26 -3.67
CA ALA A 172 -8.78 -3.66 -4.54
C ALA A 172 -9.13 -4.88 -5.41
N LEU A 173 -10.10 -5.72 -5.04
CA LEU A 173 -10.51 -6.90 -5.81
C LEU A 173 -11.18 -6.55 -7.15
N PRO A 174 -12.30 -5.79 -7.20
CA PRO A 174 -12.86 -5.36 -8.48
C PRO A 174 -11.91 -4.43 -9.25
N GLU A 175 -11.03 -3.70 -8.56
CA GLU A 175 -10.05 -2.84 -9.22
C GLU A 175 -9.06 -3.64 -10.10
N LEU A 176 -8.72 -4.88 -9.73
CA LEU A 176 -7.94 -5.78 -10.60
C LEU A 176 -8.61 -5.95 -11.98
N TYR A 177 -9.94 -5.97 -12.00
CA TYR A 177 -10.73 -6.08 -13.21
C TYR A 177 -10.86 -4.74 -13.94
N PHE A 178 -11.20 -3.66 -13.23
CA PHE A 178 -11.33 -2.32 -13.82
C PHE A 178 -10.04 -1.83 -14.47
N GLN A 179 -8.88 -2.09 -13.86
CA GLN A 179 -7.57 -1.73 -14.42
C GLN A 179 -7.07 -2.68 -15.51
N LYS A 180 -7.80 -3.77 -15.79
CA LYS A 180 -7.38 -4.83 -16.73
C LYS A 180 -5.97 -5.34 -16.41
N VAL A 181 -5.73 -5.65 -15.13
CA VAL A 181 -4.43 -6.16 -14.66
C VAL A 181 -4.05 -7.42 -15.44
N ARG A 182 -2.77 -7.50 -15.83
CA ARG A 182 -2.26 -8.67 -16.58
C ARG A 182 -2.41 -9.94 -15.76
N LYS A 183 -2.81 -11.04 -16.42
CA LYS A 183 -3.05 -12.34 -15.75
C LYS A 183 -1.89 -12.82 -14.89
N GLU A 184 -0.65 -12.59 -15.35
CA GLU A 184 0.58 -12.92 -14.62
C GLU A 184 0.76 -12.14 -13.30
N GLU A 185 0.12 -10.98 -13.15
CA GLU A 185 0.21 -10.14 -11.96
C GLU A 185 -0.93 -10.38 -10.96
N ILE A 186 -2.08 -10.89 -11.42
CA ILE A 186 -3.29 -11.10 -10.60
C ILE A 186 -2.97 -11.95 -9.37
N SER A 187 -2.27 -13.08 -9.54
CA SER A 187 -1.95 -13.97 -8.41
C SER A 187 -1.13 -13.26 -7.32
N ARG A 188 -0.14 -12.44 -7.73
CA ARG A 188 0.68 -11.65 -6.80
C ARG A 188 -0.16 -10.62 -6.04
N GLN A 189 -1.03 -9.90 -6.74
CA GLN A 189 -1.86 -8.85 -6.14
C GLN A 189 -2.92 -9.46 -5.23
N LEU A 190 -3.57 -10.55 -5.64
CA LEU A 190 -4.55 -11.26 -4.82
C LEU A 190 -3.95 -11.80 -3.53
N GLN A 191 -2.74 -12.39 -3.58
CA GLN A 191 -2.03 -12.82 -2.37
C GLN A 191 -1.83 -11.66 -1.39
N TYR A 192 -1.42 -10.49 -1.89
CA TYR A 192 -1.20 -9.30 -1.08
C TYR A 192 -2.50 -8.77 -0.46
N ILE A 193 -3.58 -8.69 -1.25
CA ILE A 193 -4.92 -8.29 -0.80
C ILE A 193 -5.44 -9.25 0.29
N CYS A 194 -5.37 -10.56 0.04
CA CYS A 194 -5.82 -11.58 1.00
C CYS A 194 -5.04 -11.52 2.32
N LEU A 195 -3.73 -11.26 2.28
CA LEU A 195 -2.93 -11.12 3.48
C LEU A 195 -3.39 -9.94 4.35
N TYR A 196 -3.67 -8.77 3.75
CA TYR A 196 -4.22 -7.65 4.52
C TYR A 196 -5.59 -7.95 5.09
N LEU A 197 -6.52 -8.45 4.27
CA LEU A 197 -7.87 -8.80 4.73
C LEU A 197 -7.80 -9.79 5.89
N LEU A 198 -6.98 -10.82 5.78
CA LEU A 198 -6.80 -11.83 6.82
C LEU A 198 -6.27 -11.23 8.13
N HIS A 199 -5.21 -10.42 8.08
CA HIS A 199 -4.61 -9.87 9.31
C HIS A 199 -5.49 -8.79 9.95
N ILE A 200 -6.13 -7.93 9.16
CA ILE A 200 -7.05 -6.91 9.65
C ILE A 200 -8.28 -7.58 10.28
N ALA A 201 -8.88 -8.56 9.59
CA ALA A 201 -10.04 -9.29 10.10
C ALA A 201 -9.69 -10.10 11.34
N ALA A 202 -8.54 -10.78 11.38
CA ALA A 202 -8.10 -11.52 12.57
C ALA A 202 -7.95 -10.59 13.78
N ALA A 203 -7.30 -9.44 13.63
CA ALA A 203 -7.17 -8.49 14.73
C ALA A 203 -8.51 -7.92 15.20
N TYR A 204 -9.44 -7.66 14.26
CA TYR A 204 -10.77 -7.13 14.56
C TYR A 204 -11.67 -8.17 15.24
N LEU A 205 -11.80 -9.36 14.66
CA LEU A 205 -12.71 -10.41 15.11
C LEU A 205 -12.23 -11.14 16.38
N LEU A 206 -10.91 -11.20 16.61
CA LEU A 206 -10.36 -11.81 17.82
C LEU A 206 -10.19 -10.81 18.97
N ASN A 207 -10.74 -9.59 18.86
CA ASN A 207 -10.61 -8.51 19.84
C ASN A 207 -9.14 -8.16 20.20
N MET A 208 -8.21 -8.33 19.26
CA MET A 208 -6.78 -7.98 19.39
C MET A 208 -6.48 -6.61 18.74
N SER A 209 -7.42 -5.67 18.89
CA SER A 209 -7.44 -4.40 18.14
C SER A 209 -6.24 -3.51 18.44
N ARG A 210 -5.75 -3.48 19.69
CA ARG A 210 -4.60 -2.65 20.06
C ARG A 210 -3.31 -3.10 19.39
N VAL A 211 -2.97 -4.40 19.50
CA VAL A 211 -1.80 -4.99 18.81
C VAL A 211 -1.96 -4.80 17.30
N GLY A 212 -3.13 -5.17 16.75
CA GLY A 212 -3.37 -5.08 15.32
C GLY A 212 -3.18 -3.66 14.77
N LEU A 213 -3.63 -2.63 15.49
CA LEU A 213 -3.49 -1.24 15.09
C LEU A 213 -2.02 -0.81 15.04
N VAL A 214 -1.21 -1.15 16.04
CA VAL A 214 0.23 -0.88 16.05
C VAL A 214 0.93 -1.60 14.90
N LEU A 215 0.60 -2.89 14.68
CA LEU A 215 1.20 -3.66 13.60
C LEU A 215 0.82 -3.11 12.21
N LEU A 216 -0.43 -2.65 12.03
CA LEU A 216 -0.87 -2.01 10.81
C LEU A 216 -0.17 -0.67 10.56
N PHE A 217 -0.01 0.16 11.59
CA PHE A 217 0.75 1.41 11.49
C PHE A 217 2.19 1.14 11.03
N LEU A 218 2.90 0.22 11.70
CA LEU A 218 4.26 -0.16 11.33
C LEU A 218 4.35 -0.68 9.89
N GLN A 219 3.40 -1.54 9.49
CA GLN A 219 3.32 -2.05 8.13
C GLN A 219 3.09 -0.93 7.11
N TYR A 220 2.13 -0.04 7.34
CA TYR A 220 1.80 1.04 6.40
C TYR A 220 2.91 2.08 6.27
N VAL A 221 3.62 2.43 7.34
CA VAL A 221 4.78 3.33 7.26
C VAL A 221 5.90 2.72 6.41
N SER A 222 6.17 1.42 6.59
CA SER A 222 7.18 0.71 5.82
C SER A 222 6.84 0.63 4.32
N GLU A 223 5.57 0.34 3.98
CA GLU A 223 5.11 0.32 2.58
C GLU A 223 5.05 1.73 1.98
N LEU A 224 4.67 2.75 2.76
CA LEU A 224 4.72 4.14 2.34
C LEU A 224 6.14 4.53 1.90
N GLY A 225 7.15 4.21 2.71
CA GLY A 225 8.55 4.45 2.37
C GLY A 225 8.97 3.77 1.06
N PHE A 226 8.50 2.53 0.82
CA PHE A 226 8.74 1.82 -0.43
C PHE A 226 8.14 2.55 -1.63
N HIS A 227 6.86 2.93 -1.52
CA HIS A 227 6.13 3.54 -2.62
C HIS A 227 6.63 4.95 -2.94
N ILE A 228 7.02 5.74 -1.92
CA ILE A 228 7.70 7.02 -2.10
C ILE A 228 9.01 6.80 -2.86
N ALA A 229 9.89 5.92 -2.39
CA ALA A 229 11.17 5.64 -3.05
C ALA A 229 10.99 5.22 -4.51
N ARG A 230 9.98 4.40 -4.79
CA ARG A 230 9.65 3.91 -6.14
C ARG A 230 9.12 5.01 -7.06
N LEU A 231 8.26 5.91 -6.57
CA LEU A 231 7.73 7.03 -7.36
C LEU A 231 8.83 8.02 -7.75
N PHE A 232 9.71 8.37 -6.80
CA PHE A 232 10.86 9.23 -7.08
C PHE A 232 11.85 8.58 -8.05
N TYR A 233 12.11 7.28 -7.91
CA TYR A 233 12.97 6.56 -8.85
C TYR A 233 12.43 6.56 -10.28
N PHE A 234 11.10 6.53 -10.46
CA PHE A 234 10.51 6.66 -11.80
C PHE A 234 10.63 8.06 -12.38
N THR A 235 10.76 9.08 -11.54
CA THR A 235 10.95 10.47 -11.95
C THR A 235 12.40 10.75 -12.31
N ASP A 236 13.33 10.30 -11.47
CA ASP A 236 14.77 10.39 -11.70
C ASP A 236 15.49 9.22 -11.05
N GLU A 237 16.20 8.44 -11.88
CA GLU A 237 16.90 7.21 -11.50
C GLU A 237 18.08 7.48 -10.55
N ASN A 238 18.52 8.74 -10.36
CA ASN A 238 19.54 9.13 -9.37
C ASN A 238 19.08 8.95 -7.91
N HIS A 239 17.79 8.77 -7.66
CA HIS A 239 17.22 8.66 -6.32
C HIS A 239 17.36 7.27 -5.67
N GLN A 240 18.34 6.46 -6.09
CA GLN A 240 18.55 5.10 -5.57
C GLN A 240 18.74 5.04 -4.05
N LYS A 241 19.32 6.08 -3.45
CA LYS A 241 19.55 6.18 -1.99
C LYS A 241 18.27 6.04 -1.16
N MET A 242 17.11 6.42 -1.71
CA MET A 242 15.83 6.25 -1.01
C MET A 242 15.44 4.79 -0.83
N PHE A 243 15.83 3.90 -1.75
CA PHE A 243 15.64 2.46 -1.57
C PHE A 243 16.53 1.90 -0.46
N ASP A 244 17.71 2.48 -0.23
CA ASP A 244 18.60 2.04 0.85
C ASP A 244 18.06 2.48 2.21
N MET A 245 17.56 3.72 2.32
CA MET A 245 16.84 4.19 3.51
C MET A 245 15.61 3.31 3.81
N TRP A 246 14.79 3.05 2.79
CA TRP A 246 13.65 2.15 2.93
C TRP A 246 14.09 0.75 3.35
N ALA A 247 15.16 0.21 2.77
CA ALA A 247 15.64 -1.14 3.10
C ALA A 247 16.01 -1.29 4.57
N VAL A 248 16.66 -0.28 5.16
CA VAL A 248 16.95 -0.24 6.61
C VAL A 248 15.65 -0.17 7.43
N SER A 249 14.76 0.75 7.08
CA SER A 249 13.46 0.90 7.74
C SER A 249 12.61 -0.37 7.66
N PHE A 250 12.64 -1.06 6.52
CA PHE A 250 11.92 -2.30 6.28
C PHE A 250 12.36 -3.38 7.26
N VAL A 251 13.67 -3.65 7.37
CA VAL A 251 14.22 -4.66 8.29
C VAL A 251 13.86 -4.33 9.74
N PHE A 252 14.04 -3.07 10.15
CA PHE A 252 13.66 -2.61 11.49
C PHE A 252 12.18 -2.85 11.77
N THR A 253 11.31 -2.54 10.81
CA THR A 253 9.86 -2.78 10.94
C THR A 253 9.55 -4.25 11.15
N ARG A 254 10.20 -5.17 10.42
CA ARG A 254 9.97 -6.63 10.61
C ARG A 254 10.40 -7.09 12.00
N MET A 255 11.54 -6.61 12.48
CA MET A 255 12.01 -6.92 13.83
C MET A 255 11.01 -6.40 14.87
N ALA A 256 10.60 -5.13 14.78
CA ALA A 256 9.61 -4.54 15.68
C ALA A 256 8.27 -5.30 15.66
N THR A 257 7.76 -5.65 14.48
CA THR A 257 6.53 -6.44 14.33
C THR A 257 6.63 -7.79 15.03
N LEU A 258 7.71 -8.55 14.80
CA LEU A 258 7.90 -9.87 15.42
C LEU A 258 8.06 -9.76 16.93
N THR A 259 8.86 -8.79 17.41
CA THR A 259 9.06 -8.55 18.84
C THR A 259 7.75 -8.19 19.54
N LEU A 260 6.98 -7.24 19.01
CA LEU A 260 5.69 -6.84 19.58
C LEU A 260 4.68 -7.97 19.59
N MET A 261 4.62 -8.75 18.51
CA MET A 261 3.71 -9.89 18.40
C MET A 261 4.05 -10.98 19.42
N PHE A 262 5.34 -11.32 19.55
CA PHE A 262 5.79 -12.29 20.54
C PHE A 262 5.57 -11.78 21.97
N LEU A 263 5.87 -10.51 22.23
CA LEU A 263 5.67 -9.90 23.54
C LEU A 263 4.19 -9.89 23.92
N ALA A 264 3.30 -9.41 23.05
CA ALA A 264 1.88 -9.26 23.37
C ALA A 264 1.14 -10.59 23.41
N VAL A 265 1.29 -11.43 22.39
CA VAL A 265 0.51 -12.67 22.26
C VAL A 265 1.25 -13.87 22.83
N GLY A 266 2.56 -13.98 22.59
CA GLY A 266 3.38 -15.09 23.09
C GLY A 266 3.66 -15.02 24.58
N PHE A 267 3.81 -13.83 25.14
CA PHE A 267 4.15 -13.61 26.55
C PHE A 267 3.00 -13.00 27.36
N GLY A 268 2.45 -11.88 26.91
CA GLY A 268 1.42 -11.12 27.62
C GLY A 268 0.14 -11.91 27.81
N LEU A 269 -0.54 -12.26 26.71
CA LEU A 269 -1.77 -13.05 26.75
C LEU A 269 -1.56 -14.47 27.31
N ALA A 270 -0.38 -15.06 27.13
CA ALA A 270 -0.06 -16.37 27.68
C ALA A 270 0.11 -16.39 29.21
N ARG A 271 0.29 -15.22 29.84
CA ARG A 271 0.38 -15.06 31.30
C ARG A 271 -0.85 -14.39 31.91
N ALA A 272 -1.80 -13.94 31.08
CA ALA A 272 -3.04 -13.38 31.56
C ALA A 272 -3.89 -14.47 32.25
N GLU A 273 -4.60 -14.09 33.30
CA GLU A 273 -5.42 -15.00 34.12
C GLU A 273 -6.64 -15.54 33.34
N ASN A 274 -7.14 -14.77 32.38
CA ASN A 274 -8.34 -15.08 31.59
C ASN A 274 -8.06 -16.03 30.42
N GLN A 275 -7.35 -17.14 30.66
CA GLN A 275 -7.15 -18.16 29.63
C GLN A 275 -8.43 -18.96 29.40
N GLY A 276 -8.84 -19.08 28.14
CA GLY A 276 -10.06 -19.79 27.77
C GLY A 276 -10.66 -19.30 26.47
N LEU A 277 -11.80 -19.91 26.11
CA LEU A 277 -12.65 -19.49 25.02
C LEU A 277 -14.01 -19.13 25.60
N ASP A 278 -14.41 -17.87 25.45
CA ASP A 278 -15.73 -17.37 25.82
C ASP A 278 -16.23 -16.47 24.69
N LEU A 279 -17.19 -16.98 23.92
CA LEU A 279 -17.73 -16.28 22.76
C LEU A 279 -18.62 -15.10 23.16
N GLU A 280 -19.28 -15.16 24.31
CA GLU A 280 -20.18 -14.10 24.79
C GLU A 280 -19.36 -12.90 25.27
N MET A 281 -18.28 -13.16 26.00
CA MET A 281 -17.34 -12.13 26.47
C MET A 281 -16.30 -11.74 25.41
N GLY A 282 -16.33 -12.39 24.22
CA GLY A 282 -15.37 -12.13 23.14
C GLY A 282 -13.92 -12.49 23.49
N ASN A 283 -13.71 -13.42 24.43
CA ASN A 283 -12.41 -13.91 24.84
C ASN A 283 -11.98 -15.09 23.97
N PHE A 284 -10.89 -14.90 23.22
CA PHE A 284 -10.30 -15.94 22.36
C PHE A 284 -8.91 -16.37 22.86
N ASN A 285 -8.58 -16.15 24.13
CA ASN A 285 -7.27 -16.39 24.72
C ASN A 285 -6.96 -17.87 24.99
N THR A 286 -7.00 -18.71 23.96
CA THR A 286 -6.59 -20.12 24.02
C THR A 286 -5.18 -20.31 23.46
N VAL A 287 -4.47 -21.35 23.92
CA VAL A 287 -3.14 -21.71 23.37
C VAL A 287 -3.22 -21.91 21.86
N LEU A 288 -4.26 -22.58 21.36
CA LEU A 288 -4.45 -22.83 19.93
C LEU A 288 -4.52 -21.53 19.14
N ILE A 289 -5.42 -20.61 19.51
CA ILE A 289 -5.59 -19.33 18.81
C ILE A 289 -4.31 -18.49 18.90
N ARG A 290 -3.67 -18.39 20.08
CA ARG A 290 -2.40 -17.67 20.24
C ARG A 290 -1.33 -18.21 19.29
N MET A 291 -1.13 -19.53 19.25
CA MET A 291 -0.13 -20.17 18.41
C MET A 291 -0.46 -20.02 16.92
N THR A 292 -1.73 -20.09 16.53
CA THR A 292 -2.16 -19.86 15.14
C THR A 292 -1.89 -18.42 14.71
N VAL A 293 -2.23 -17.41 15.52
CA VAL A 293 -1.98 -16.00 15.17
C VAL A 293 -0.47 -15.73 15.13
N LEU A 294 0.31 -16.25 16.08
CA LEU A 294 1.78 -16.15 16.06
C LEU A 294 2.37 -16.79 14.80
N LEU A 295 1.95 -18.00 14.46
CA LEU A 295 2.41 -18.71 13.27
C LEU A 295 2.07 -17.93 12.00
N LEU A 296 0.82 -17.44 11.88
CA LEU A 296 0.36 -16.68 10.73
C LEU A 296 1.21 -15.41 10.51
N VAL A 297 1.46 -14.65 11.58
CA VAL A 297 2.29 -13.44 11.52
C VAL A 297 3.72 -13.83 11.17
N CYS A 298 4.32 -14.82 11.86
CA CYS A 298 5.69 -15.28 11.60
C CYS A 298 5.91 -15.74 10.15
N LEU A 299 4.98 -16.54 9.60
CA LEU A 299 5.04 -16.99 8.21
C LEU A 299 4.95 -15.82 7.24
N THR A 300 4.04 -14.87 7.49
CA THR A 300 3.89 -13.67 6.67
C THR A 300 5.14 -12.80 6.70
N GLN A 301 5.70 -12.53 7.89
CA GLN A 301 6.93 -11.76 8.03
C GLN A 301 8.13 -12.46 7.37
N SER A 302 8.25 -13.79 7.53
CA SER A 302 9.29 -14.59 6.88
C SER A 302 9.17 -14.55 5.36
N TRP A 303 7.96 -14.62 4.82
CA TRP A 303 7.71 -14.51 3.39
C TRP A 303 8.06 -13.12 2.84
N LEU A 304 7.73 -12.05 3.57
CA LEU A 304 8.12 -10.67 3.21
C LEU A 304 9.64 -10.49 3.23
N LEU A 305 10.32 -10.99 4.27
CA LEU A 305 11.78 -10.99 4.37
C LEU A 305 12.42 -11.79 3.24
N TRP A 306 11.88 -12.96 2.91
CA TRP A 306 12.38 -13.77 1.79
C TRP A 306 12.26 -13.03 0.46
N LYS A 307 11.13 -12.37 0.20
CA LYS A 307 10.96 -11.51 -0.99
C LYS A 307 11.98 -10.38 -1.01
N PHE A 308 12.16 -9.70 0.12
CA PHE A 308 13.14 -8.62 0.26
C PHE A 308 14.57 -9.10 0.02
N ILE A 309 15.00 -10.21 0.62
CA ILE A 309 16.33 -10.79 0.43
C ILE A 309 16.55 -11.15 -1.04
N ARG A 310 15.58 -11.82 -1.69
CA ARG A 310 15.69 -12.13 -3.12
C ARG A 310 15.81 -10.88 -3.99
N PHE A 311 15.07 -9.82 -3.66
CA PHE A 311 15.16 -8.53 -4.32
C PHE A 311 16.55 -7.89 -4.13
N GLN A 312 17.05 -7.82 -2.90
CA GLN A 312 18.37 -7.26 -2.59
C GLN A 312 19.51 -8.06 -3.24
N LEU A 313 19.44 -9.40 -3.21
CA LEU A 313 20.41 -10.27 -3.88
C LEU A 313 20.39 -10.09 -5.40
N ARG A 314 19.23 -9.85 -6.01
CA ARG A 314 19.14 -9.51 -7.43
C ARG A 314 19.83 -8.17 -7.71
N ARG A 315 19.46 -7.12 -6.97
CA ARG A 315 20.04 -5.77 -7.10
C ARG A 315 21.56 -5.78 -6.91
N TRP A 316 22.06 -6.51 -5.92
CA TRP A 316 23.50 -6.63 -5.67
C TRP A 316 24.24 -7.39 -6.78
N ARG A 317 23.63 -8.41 -7.38
CA ARG A 317 24.21 -9.11 -8.54
C ARG A 317 24.28 -8.20 -9.76
N GLU A 318 23.21 -7.45 -10.04
CA GLU A 318 23.16 -6.48 -11.14
C GLU A 318 24.22 -5.39 -10.97
N PHE A 319 24.32 -4.79 -9.77
CA PHE A 319 25.34 -3.80 -9.45
C PHE A 319 26.76 -4.33 -9.62
N ARG A 320 27.06 -5.55 -9.13
CA ARG A 320 28.37 -6.18 -9.33
C ARG A 320 28.68 -6.46 -10.80
N HIS A 321 27.67 -6.85 -11.58
CA HIS A 321 27.82 -7.06 -13.01
C HIS A 321 28.12 -5.75 -13.75
N GLU A 322 27.39 -4.68 -13.46
CA GLU A 322 27.64 -3.35 -14.01
C GLU A 322 29.04 -2.83 -13.65
N GLN A 323 29.47 -2.98 -12.40
CA GLN A 323 30.83 -2.63 -11.99
C GLN A 323 31.89 -3.45 -12.73
N ALA A 324 31.68 -4.76 -12.90
CA ALA A 324 32.61 -5.61 -13.65
C ALA A 324 32.70 -5.20 -15.13
N VAL A 325 31.57 -4.85 -15.76
CA VAL A 325 31.54 -4.34 -17.14
C VAL A 325 32.24 -2.99 -17.24
N ARG A 326 31.99 -2.05 -16.30
CA ARG A 326 32.67 -0.74 -16.27
C ARG A 326 34.19 -0.89 -16.08
N LYS A 327 34.63 -1.76 -15.18
CA LYS A 327 36.06 -2.07 -14.99
C LYS A 327 36.68 -2.64 -16.27
N LYS A 328 36.04 -3.63 -16.90
CA LYS A 328 36.51 -4.20 -18.19
C LYS A 328 36.56 -3.16 -19.31
N ALA A 329 35.59 -2.25 -19.38
CA ALA A 329 35.58 -1.15 -20.36
C ALA A 329 36.72 -0.16 -20.11
N ALA A 330 36.95 0.25 -18.86
CA ALA A 330 38.07 1.12 -18.48
C ALA A 330 39.43 0.49 -18.80
N THR A 331 39.61 -0.82 -18.54
CA THR A 331 40.84 -1.54 -18.89
C THR A 331 41.04 -1.61 -20.41
N LYS A 332 39.99 -1.86 -21.20
CA LYS A 332 40.05 -1.83 -22.68
C LYS A 332 40.35 -0.43 -23.23
N GLN A 333 39.88 0.62 -22.57
CA GLN A 333 40.16 2.00 -22.97
C GLN A 333 41.59 2.41 -22.63
N ALA A 334 42.14 1.97 -21.49
CA ALA A 334 43.54 2.15 -21.14
C ALA A 334 44.50 1.35 -22.03
N LEU A 335 44.05 0.22 -22.60
CA LEU A 335 44.81 -0.62 -23.54
C LEU A 335 44.71 -0.16 -25.01
N ARG A 336 43.88 0.84 -25.36
CA ARG A 336 43.92 1.45 -26.70
C ARG A 336 45.15 2.37 -26.76
N PRO A 337 46.20 2.03 -27.53
CA PRO A 337 47.39 2.86 -27.59
C PRO A 337 47.10 4.16 -28.33
N LEU A 338 47.80 5.24 -27.93
CA LEU A 338 48.04 6.41 -28.78
C LEU A 338 48.47 5.94 -30.18
N LYS A 339 47.57 5.99 -31.16
CA LYS A 339 47.92 5.78 -32.57
C LYS A 339 47.23 6.84 -33.44
N ARG A 340 47.68 8.08 -33.23
CA ARG A 340 47.57 9.30 -34.04
C ARG A 340 48.32 10.36 -33.21
N ASP A 341 49.43 10.98 -33.60
CA ASP A 341 49.86 11.41 -34.93
C ASP A 341 51.38 11.25 -35.10
N SER A 342 51.82 10.56 -36.15
CA SER A 342 53.18 10.66 -36.68
C SER A 342 53.19 10.20 -38.15
N ARG A 343 52.33 10.79 -38.98
CA ARG A 343 52.50 10.77 -40.44
C ARG A 343 52.02 12.10 -41.03
N GLU A 344 53.00 12.78 -41.63
CA GLU A 344 52.92 13.76 -42.71
C GLU A 344 52.23 15.10 -42.41
N SER A 345 53.05 16.10 -42.05
CA SER A 345 52.80 17.48 -42.47
C SER A 345 53.55 17.75 -43.77
N GLU A 346 52.78 18.19 -44.76
CA GLU A 346 53.13 18.60 -46.10
C GLU A 346 54.15 19.76 -46.23
N ASN A 347 54.91 19.68 -47.33
CA ASN A 347 55.27 20.71 -48.30
C ASN A 347 56.20 21.91 -47.95
N GLY A 348 57.26 22.04 -48.78
CA GLY A 348 57.47 23.28 -49.54
C GLY A 348 58.90 23.85 -49.65
N ALA A 349 59.65 23.48 -50.70
CA ALA A 349 60.65 24.31 -51.43
C ALA A 349 61.33 23.40 -52.49
N SER A 350 61.26 23.61 -53.81
CA SER A 350 61.88 24.70 -54.61
C SER A 350 61.54 24.48 -56.12
N PRO A 351 61.89 25.35 -57.09
CA PRO A 351 60.92 25.93 -58.03
C PRO A 351 61.12 25.49 -59.49
N ARG A 352 60.08 25.61 -60.33
CA ARG A 352 60.28 25.68 -61.79
C ARG A 352 59.22 26.48 -62.55
N THR A 353 59.67 27.66 -62.99
CA THR A 353 59.51 28.29 -64.32
C THR A 353 58.15 28.39 -65.02
N LYS A 354 57.70 29.66 -65.13
CA LYS A 354 57.16 30.36 -66.33
C LYS A 354 56.82 29.52 -67.58
N LYS A 355 55.59 29.64 -68.09
CA LYS A 355 55.24 30.50 -69.25
C LYS A 355 53.74 30.40 -69.63
N LEU A 356 53.33 31.46 -70.30
CA LEU A 356 52.01 31.94 -70.72
C LEU A 356 51.50 31.29 -72.03
N LYS A 357 50.17 31.37 -72.25
CA LYS A 357 49.37 31.41 -73.52
C LYS A 357 48.95 30.11 -74.24
N SER A 358 47.64 29.80 -74.15
CA SER A 358 46.53 29.88 -75.17
C SER A 358 46.79 29.44 -76.63
N PRO A 359 45.76 29.07 -77.43
CA PRO A 359 44.30 29.29 -77.29
C PRO A 359 43.50 28.15 -76.66
#